data_AF-A0A817D7E1-F1
#
_entry.id   AF-A0A817D7E1-F1
#
_cell.length_a   1.000
_cell.length_b   1.000
_cell.length_c   1.000
_cell.angle_alpha   90.00
_cell.angle_beta   90.00
_cell.angle_gamma   90.00
#
_symmetry.space_group_name_H-M   'P 1'
#
loop_
_entity.id
_entity.type
_entity.pdbx_description
1 polymer ?
#
loop_
_entity_poly.entity_id
_entity_poly.type
_entity_poly.pdbx_seq_one_letter_code
_entity_poly.pdbx_strand_id
1 'polypeptide(L)'
;MIFSRNTTQIQYKNPNVQCVQFKNTTPTPFVSFYLSRSSSDDIDNETNLDNNYEIVHMDCYKKTSNEIHDYIRRVMGKSDLQQRIDSELTARLENPANFGKDCAHYCMCLVYGQMSCPGRKVLPEHLRGKYTRYKIDELEDLRKKIRDEDALKDYWKRPF
;
A
#
# COMPACT_ATOMS: atom_id res chain seq x y z
N MET A 1 -4.46 -13.70 -36.33
CA MET A 1 -5.04 -13.67 -34.97
C MET A 1 -3.95 -13.45 -33.89
N ILE A 2 -3.01 -12.52 -34.14
CA ILE A 2 -1.72 -12.44 -33.42
C ILE A 2 -1.79 -11.61 -32.12
N PHE A 3 -2.86 -10.82 -31.95
CA PHE A 3 -2.96 -9.85 -30.86
C PHE A 3 -3.65 -10.37 -29.59
N SER A 4 -4.51 -11.40 -29.66
CA SER A 4 -5.42 -11.74 -28.55
C SER A 4 -4.74 -12.16 -27.25
N ARG A 5 -3.55 -12.80 -27.33
CA ARG A 5 -2.86 -13.31 -26.15
C ARG A 5 -2.29 -12.20 -25.27
N ASN A 6 -1.77 -11.12 -25.87
CA ASN A 6 -1.10 -10.05 -25.14
C ASN A 6 -2.05 -8.95 -24.71
N THR A 7 -3.17 -8.71 -25.43
CA THR A 7 -4.12 -7.66 -25.05
C THR A 7 -4.78 -7.90 -23.69
N THR A 8 -5.07 -9.15 -23.34
CA THR A 8 -5.69 -9.49 -22.05
C THR A 8 -4.79 -9.12 -20.87
N GLN A 9 -3.49 -9.41 -20.98
CA GLN A 9 -2.50 -9.05 -19.95
C GLN A 9 -2.32 -7.54 -19.84
N ILE A 10 -2.31 -6.83 -20.97
CA ILE A 10 -2.21 -5.36 -21.00
C ILE A 10 -3.42 -4.73 -20.33
N GLN A 11 -4.64 -5.19 -20.64
CA GLN A 11 -5.87 -4.67 -20.05
C GLN A 11 -5.94 -4.96 -18.54
N TYR A 12 -5.52 -6.15 -18.10
CA TYR A 12 -5.51 -6.52 -16.68
C TYR A 12 -4.59 -5.61 -15.86
N LYS A 13 -3.39 -5.30 -16.38
CA LYS A 13 -2.45 -4.40 -15.70
C LYS A 13 -2.87 -2.92 -15.77
N ASN A 14 -3.72 -2.55 -16.72
CA ASN A 14 -4.14 -1.18 -16.97
C ASN A 14 -5.67 -1.10 -17.05
N PRO A 15 -6.38 -1.26 -15.92
CA PRO A 15 -7.85 -1.33 -15.91
C PRO A 15 -8.50 -0.02 -16.40
N ASN A 16 -7.82 1.12 -16.24
CA ASN A 16 -8.33 2.44 -16.62
C ASN A 16 -8.08 2.79 -18.10
N VAL A 17 -7.37 1.93 -18.85
CA VAL A 17 -7.08 2.15 -20.27
C VAL A 17 -8.09 1.39 -21.11
N GLN A 18 -8.75 2.06 -22.07
CA GLN A 18 -9.65 1.40 -23.00
C GLN A 18 -8.88 0.79 -24.18
N CYS A 19 -9.03 -0.51 -24.40
CA CYS A 19 -8.47 -1.20 -25.57
C CYS A 19 -9.57 -1.54 -26.59
N VAL A 20 -9.45 -1.06 -27.82
CA VAL A 20 -10.38 -1.35 -28.93
C VAL A 20 -9.64 -2.06 -30.06
N GLN A 21 -10.28 -3.05 -30.69
CA GLN A 21 -9.70 -3.81 -31.80
C GLN A 21 -10.60 -3.71 -33.03
N PHE A 22 -10.04 -3.23 -34.13
CA PHE A 22 -10.68 -3.22 -35.44
C PHE A 22 -10.06 -4.31 -36.32
N LYS A 23 -10.89 -5.00 -37.12
CA LYS A 23 -10.45 -6.08 -38.01
C LYS A 23 -10.80 -5.70 -39.45
N ASN A 24 -9.87 -5.96 -40.37
CA ASN A 24 -10.05 -5.78 -41.82
C ASN A 24 -10.39 -4.35 -42.27
N THR A 25 -10.02 -3.33 -41.50
CA THR A 25 -10.27 -1.92 -41.84
C THR A 25 -9.17 -1.34 -42.73
N THR A 26 -7.92 -1.70 -42.48
CA THR A 26 -6.75 -1.17 -43.19
C THR A 26 -5.88 -2.29 -43.76
N PRO A 27 -5.20 -2.06 -44.90
CA PRO A 27 -4.36 -3.08 -45.53
C PRO A 27 -3.13 -3.43 -44.69
N THR A 28 -2.60 -2.46 -43.92
CA THR A 28 -1.48 -2.65 -43.00
C THR A 28 -1.96 -2.59 -41.54
N PRO A 29 -1.50 -3.50 -40.67
CA PRO A 29 -1.85 -3.49 -39.25
C PRO A 29 -1.01 -2.46 -38.49
N PHE A 30 -1.66 -1.64 -37.66
CA PHE A 30 -1.01 -0.68 -36.77
C PHE A 30 -1.71 -0.65 -35.41
N VAL A 31 -1.04 -0.03 -34.43
CA VAL A 31 -1.59 0.26 -33.10
C VAL A 31 -1.54 1.77 -32.89
N SER A 32 -2.65 2.35 -32.41
CA SER A 32 -2.74 3.78 -32.09
C SER A 32 -2.95 3.98 -30.60
N PHE A 33 -2.22 4.92 -30.02
CA PHE A 33 -2.41 5.39 -28.66
C PHE A 33 -2.96 6.81 -28.71
N TYR A 34 -4.05 7.05 -27.99
CA TYR A 34 -4.64 8.36 -27.82
C TYR A 34 -4.32 8.83 -26.41
N LEU A 35 -3.39 9.79 -26.30
CA LEU A 35 -2.89 10.29 -25.03
C LEU A 35 -3.58 11.60 -24.70
N SER A 36 -4.09 11.73 -23.48
CA SER A 36 -4.54 13.04 -22.98
C SER A 36 -3.32 13.87 -22.64
N ARG A 37 -3.21 15.06 -23.22
CA ARG A 37 -2.22 16.04 -22.81
C ARG A 37 -2.71 16.70 -21.54
N SER A 38 -2.32 16.15 -20.38
CA SER A 38 -2.47 16.87 -19.12
C SER A 38 -1.42 17.96 -19.09
N SER A 39 -1.86 19.22 -19.17
CA SER A 39 -1.03 20.40 -18.95
C SER A 39 -0.49 20.40 -17.51
N SER A 40 0.56 19.65 -17.23
CA SER A 40 1.37 19.84 -16.02
C SER A 40 2.40 20.96 -16.19
N ASP A 41 2.61 21.43 -17.42
CA ASP A 41 3.49 22.56 -17.75
C ASP A 41 2.73 23.87 -18.02
N ASP A 42 1.39 23.85 -18.11
CA ASP A 42 0.58 25.07 -18.25
C ASP A 42 -0.26 25.28 -16.97
N ILE A 43 0.35 25.91 -15.95
CA ILE A 43 -0.36 26.44 -14.78
C ILE A 43 -1.18 27.70 -15.15
N ASP A 44 -0.92 28.30 -16.30
CA ASP A 44 -1.62 29.49 -16.77
C ASP A 44 -2.15 29.20 -18.17
N ASN A 45 -3.45 28.93 -18.31
CA ASN A 45 -4.33 29.35 -19.42
C ASN A 45 -5.60 28.48 -19.42
N GLU A 46 -6.57 28.93 -18.65
CA GLU A 46 -7.97 28.49 -18.66
C GLU A 46 -8.67 28.96 -19.93
N THR A 47 -8.17 28.64 -21.12
CA THR A 47 -8.85 28.90 -22.39
C THR A 47 -8.28 28.02 -23.49
N ASN A 48 -8.82 26.80 -23.64
CA ASN A 48 -9.19 26.19 -24.93
C ASN A 48 -9.66 24.75 -24.68
N LEU A 49 -10.98 24.55 -24.77
CA LEU A 49 -11.68 23.27 -24.73
C LEU A 49 -11.54 22.56 -26.08
N ASP A 50 -10.32 22.50 -26.63
CA ASP A 50 -10.05 21.79 -27.87
C ASP A 50 -9.19 20.58 -27.55
N ASN A 51 -9.85 19.44 -27.40
CA ASN A 51 -9.35 18.09 -27.72
C ASN A 51 -7.81 17.95 -27.85
N ASN A 52 -7.08 18.23 -26.78
CA ASN A 52 -5.61 18.18 -26.80
C ASN A 52 -5.17 16.73 -26.56
N TYR A 53 -5.43 15.88 -27.54
CA TYR A 53 -4.93 14.52 -27.56
C TYR A 53 -3.73 14.41 -28.49
N GLU A 54 -2.68 13.76 -28.01
CA GLU A 54 -1.57 13.35 -28.85
C GLU A 54 -1.82 11.93 -29.34
N ILE A 55 -1.67 11.70 -30.65
CA ILE A 55 -1.85 10.38 -31.25
C ILE A 55 -0.48 9.81 -31.61
N VAL A 56 -0.16 8.66 -31.05
CA VAL A 56 1.04 7.89 -31.40
C VAL A 56 0.64 6.67 -32.22
N HIS A 57 1.09 6.62 -33.47
CA HIS A 57 0.88 5.48 -34.36
C HIS A 57 2.12 4.59 -34.43
N MET A 58 1.93 3.29 -34.21
CA MET A 58 2.99 2.29 -34.29
C MET A 58 2.68 1.25 -35.36
N ASP A 59 3.52 1.20 -36.40
CA ASP A 59 3.43 0.18 -37.44
C ASP A 59 3.80 -1.21 -36.89
N CYS A 60 2.94 -2.18 -37.18
CA CYS A 60 3.07 -3.58 -36.77
C CYS A 60 3.26 -4.52 -37.96
N TYR A 61 3.44 -4.00 -39.18
CA TYR A 61 3.67 -4.81 -40.37
C TYR A 61 4.93 -5.67 -40.24
N LYS A 62 4.81 -6.96 -40.58
CA LYS A 62 5.86 -7.99 -40.51
C LYS A 62 6.51 -8.20 -39.12
N LYS A 63 5.91 -7.69 -38.03
CA LYS A 63 6.41 -7.92 -36.67
C LYS A 63 5.75 -9.12 -36.01
N THR A 64 6.49 -9.82 -35.16
CA THR A 64 5.95 -10.89 -34.32
C THR A 64 5.18 -10.33 -33.12
N SER A 65 4.35 -11.15 -32.47
CA SER A 65 3.58 -10.72 -31.27
C SER A 65 4.47 -10.19 -30.15
N ASN A 66 5.65 -10.81 -29.96
CA ASN A 66 6.61 -10.43 -28.92
C ASN A 66 7.31 -9.13 -29.28
N GLU A 67 7.73 -8.95 -30.53
CA GLU A 67 8.36 -7.71 -31.00
C GLU A 67 7.41 -6.51 -30.86
N ILE A 68 6.11 -6.71 -31.14
CA ILE A 68 5.11 -5.66 -30.94
C ILE A 68 4.96 -5.34 -29.45
N HIS A 69 4.93 -6.36 -28.59
CA HIS A 69 4.85 -6.16 -27.14
C HIS A 69 6.06 -5.37 -26.60
N ASP A 70 7.27 -5.78 -27.00
CA ASP A 70 8.51 -5.12 -26.58
C ASP A 70 8.60 -3.70 -27.15
N TYR A 71 8.09 -3.47 -28.35
CA TYR A 71 8.02 -2.14 -28.94
C TYR A 71 7.07 -1.23 -28.17
N ILE A 72 5.86 -1.72 -27.84
CA ILE A 72 4.91 -0.98 -26.99
C ILE A 72 5.50 -0.69 -25.61
N ARG A 73 6.14 -1.67 -24.97
CA ARG A 73 6.79 -1.50 -23.67
C ARG A 73 7.87 -0.42 -23.71
N ARG A 74 8.63 -0.34 -24.80
CA ARG A 74 9.71 0.65 -24.94
C ARG A 74 9.21 2.07 -25.14
N VAL A 75 8.15 2.26 -25.92
CA VAL A 75 7.63 3.59 -26.27
C VAL A 75 6.68 4.13 -25.20
N MET A 76 5.75 3.28 -24.73
CA MET A 76 4.65 3.69 -23.85
C MET A 76 4.74 3.09 -22.44
N GLY A 77 5.63 2.14 -22.21
CA GLY A 77 5.79 1.51 -20.91
C GLY A 77 6.61 2.37 -19.95
N LYS A 78 6.32 2.22 -18.65
CA LYS A 78 7.19 2.77 -17.60
C LYS A 78 8.57 2.14 -17.67
N SER A 79 9.61 2.91 -17.36
CA SER A 79 10.96 2.39 -17.21
C SER A 79 11.04 1.42 -16.02
N ASP A 80 11.96 0.45 -16.08
CA ASP A 80 12.14 -0.51 -14.99
C ASP A 80 12.56 0.18 -13.69
N LEU A 81 13.30 1.30 -13.79
CA LEU A 81 13.64 2.13 -12.64
C LEU A 81 12.40 2.76 -12.00
N GLN A 82 11.52 3.36 -12.81
CA GLN A 82 10.27 3.94 -12.29
C GLN A 82 9.40 2.88 -11.64
N GLN A 83 9.31 1.69 -12.24
CA GLN A 83 8.54 0.58 -11.66
C GLN A 83 9.08 0.15 -10.30
N ARG A 84 10.41 0.12 -10.12
CA ARG A 84 11.04 -0.17 -8.82
C ARG A 84 10.74 0.93 -7.81
N ILE A 85 10.88 2.20 -8.19
CA ILE A 85 10.58 3.33 -7.31
C ILE A 85 9.12 3.28 -6.85
N ASP A 86 8.17 3.09 -7.77
CA ASP A 86 6.74 2.98 -7.44
C ASP A 86 6.48 1.82 -6.43
N SER A 87 7.17 0.68 -6.62
CA SER A 87 7.05 -0.47 -5.71
C SER A 87 7.64 -0.19 -4.32
N GLU A 88 8.79 0.49 -4.24
CA GLU A 88 9.41 0.88 -2.97
C GLU A 88 8.58 1.93 -2.24
N LEU A 89 8.01 2.91 -2.96
CA LEU A 89 7.12 3.91 -2.38
C LEU A 89 5.88 3.26 -1.80
N THR A 90 5.31 2.27 -2.50
CA THR A 90 4.17 1.50 -1.99
C THR A 90 4.53 0.74 -0.72
N ALA A 91 5.72 0.11 -0.68
CA ALA A 91 6.20 -0.56 0.52
C ALA A 91 6.48 0.41 1.70
N ARG A 92 6.98 1.62 1.41
CA ARG A 92 7.22 2.65 2.45
C ARG A 92 5.95 3.16 3.11
N LEU A 93 4.80 3.08 2.43
CA LEU A 93 3.50 3.42 3.04
C LEU A 93 3.20 2.48 4.23
N GLU A 94 3.69 1.24 4.18
CA GLU A 94 3.59 0.28 5.26
C GLU A 94 4.73 0.50 6.27
N ASN A 95 4.56 1.49 7.15
CA ASN A 95 5.53 1.72 8.22
C ASN A 95 5.49 0.57 9.26
N PRO A 96 6.60 -0.18 9.47
CA PRO A 96 6.63 -1.31 10.39
C PRO A 96 6.44 -0.91 11.87
N ALA A 97 6.60 0.38 12.20
CA ALA A 97 6.34 0.92 13.53
C ALA A 97 4.85 1.21 13.79
N ASN A 98 3.98 1.07 12.78
CA ASN A 98 2.54 1.24 12.97
C ASN A 98 1.96 0.06 13.73
N PHE A 99 1.00 0.35 14.61
CA PHE A 99 0.24 -0.65 15.36
C PHE A 99 -1.23 -0.57 14.96
N GLY A 100 -1.89 -1.73 14.80
CA GLY A 100 -3.31 -1.77 14.49
C GLY A 100 -3.75 -3.00 13.71
N LYS A 101 -5.00 -2.98 13.26
CA LYS A 101 -5.54 -3.96 12.32
C LYS A 101 -4.80 -3.79 11.00
N ASP A 102 -4.29 -4.89 10.43
CA ASP A 102 -3.48 -4.91 9.21
C ASP A 102 -2.04 -4.38 9.36
N CYS A 103 -1.55 -4.22 10.60
CA CYS A 103 -0.14 -3.96 10.90
C CYS A 103 0.55 -5.23 11.44
N ALA A 104 1.90 -5.23 11.49
CA ALA A 104 2.67 -6.35 12.04
C ALA A 104 2.30 -6.69 13.50
N HIS A 105 1.97 -5.67 14.29
CA HIS A 105 1.49 -5.82 15.65
C HIS A 105 0.17 -5.10 15.83
N TYR A 106 -0.83 -5.80 16.38
CA TYR A 106 -2.12 -5.19 16.69
C TYR A 106 -2.05 -4.25 17.91
N CYS A 107 -1.29 -4.66 18.92
CA CYS A 107 -1.14 -3.92 20.17
C CYS A 107 0.30 -4.03 20.67
N MET A 108 0.75 -2.99 21.36
CA MET A 108 2.09 -2.91 21.97
C MET A 108 2.38 -4.07 22.94
N CYS A 109 1.35 -4.69 23.53
CA CYS A 109 1.51 -5.81 24.45
C CYS A 109 2.14 -7.07 23.83
N LEU A 110 2.22 -7.15 22.50
CA LEU A 110 2.87 -8.22 21.76
C LEU A 110 4.40 -8.03 21.67
N VAL A 111 4.89 -6.81 21.96
CA VAL A 111 6.31 -6.48 21.92
C VAL A 111 6.96 -6.90 23.25
N TYR A 112 8.05 -7.65 23.18
CA TYR A 112 8.78 -8.08 24.37
C TYR A 112 9.27 -6.89 25.20
N GLY A 113 9.23 -7.05 26.53
CA GLY A 113 9.57 -5.98 27.48
C GLY A 113 8.46 -4.96 27.72
N GLN A 114 7.37 -5.00 26.94
CA GLN A 114 6.19 -4.16 27.18
C GLN A 114 5.19 -4.83 28.12
N MET A 115 4.40 -4.01 28.82
CA MET A 115 3.37 -4.52 29.74
C MET A 115 2.34 -5.35 28.97
N SER A 116 2.08 -6.58 29.44
CA SER A 116 1.05 -7.41 28.83
C SER A 116 -0.36 -6.84 29.00
N CYS A 117 -1.24 -7.20 28.07
CA CYS A 117 -2.64 -6.79 28.11
C CYS A 117 -3.33 -7.35 29.38
N PRO A 118 -4.14 -6.54 30.09
CA PRO A 118 -4.84 -6.95 31.30
C PRO A 118 -5.71 -8.20 31.15
N GLY A 119 -6.21 -8.47 29.93
CA GLY A 119 -7.00 -9.67 29.62
C GLY A 119 -6.18 -10.97 29.59
N ARG A 120 -4.86 -10.90 29.38
CA ARG A 120 -3.96 -12.06 29.44
C ARG A 120 -3.36 -12.23 30.83
N LYS A 121 -2.90 -11.12 31.43
CA LYS A 121 -2.23 -11.13 32.73
C LYS A 121 -2.73 -9.96 33.57
N VAL A 122 -3.23 -10.28 34.76
CA VAL A 122 -3.82 -9.28 35.66
C VAL A 122 -2.73 -8.31 36.12
N LEU A 123 -3.00 -7.02 35.97
CA LEU A 123 -2.12 -5.95 36.43
C LEU A 123 -2.04 -5.89 37.96
N PRO A 124 -0.93 -5.40 38.54
CA PRO A 124 -0.83 -5.07 39.95
C PRO A 124 -1.95 -4.13 40.43
N GLU A 125 -2.37 -4.29 41.68
CA GLU A 125 -3.52 -3.57 42.23
C GLU A 125 -3.32 -2.06 42.27
N HIS A 126 -2.08 -1.58 42.49
CA HIS A 126 -1.75 -0.16 42.46
C HIS A 126 -1.91 0.50 41.07
N LEU A 127 -1.88 -0.29 39.98
CA LEU A 127 -2.13 0.18 38.60
C LEU A 127 -3.60 0.08 38.17
N ARG A 128 -4.47 -0.52 39.00
CA ARG A 128 -5.87 -0.76 38.67
C ARG A 128 -6.74 0.32 39.29
N GLY A 129 -7.49 1.04 38.44
CA GLY A 129 -8.37 2.13 38.86
C GLY A 129 -9.39 1.76 39.95
N LYS A 130 -9.77 0.49 40.09
CA LYS A 130 -10.60 -0.02 41.19
C LYS A 130 -10.00 0.32 42.57
N TYR A 131 -8.71 0.09 42.76
CA TYR A 131 -8.04 0.32 44.05
C TYR A 131 -7.59 1.78 44.19
N THR A 132 -7.08 2.36 43.11
CA THR A 132 -6.63 3.76 43.12
C THR A 132 -7.77 4.76 43.36
N ARG A 133 -9.02 4.43 42.98
CA ARG A 133 -10.17 5.36 43.09
C ARG A 133 -11.20 5.00 44.14
N TYR A 134 -11.48 3.71 44.36
CA TYR A 134 -12.62 3.29 45.19
C TYR A 134 -12.22 2.51 46.45
N LYS A 135 -11.07 1.82 46.44
CA LYS A 135 -10.59 0.97 47.53
C LYS A 135 -9.20 1.42 47.98
N ILE A 136 -9.12 2.67 48.41
CA ILE A 136 -7.87 3.31 48.80
C ILE A 136 -7.34 2.68 50.09
N ASP A 137 -8.22 2.43 51.07
CA ASP A 137 -7.85 1.79 52.34
C ASP A 137 -7.18 0.42 52.12
N GLU A 138 -7.74 -0.41 51.23
CA GLU A 138 -7.17 -1.72 50.87
C GLU A 138 -5.79 -1.55 50.20
N LEU A 139 -5.63 -0.52 49.36
CA LEU A 139 -4.37 -0.24 48.69
C LEU A 139 -3.29 0.24 49.66
N GLU A 140 -3.64 1.05 50.65
CA GLU A 140 -2.72 1.50 51.70
C GLU A 140 -2.25 0.34 52.57
N ASP A 141 -3.15 -0.58 52.91
CA ASP A 141 -2.80 -1.80 53.65
C ASP A 141 -1.89 -2.73 52.85
N LEU A 142 -2.05 -2.77 51.53
CA LEU A 142 -1.13 -3.50 50.63
C LEU A 142 0.23 -2.82 50.55
N ARG A 143 0.29 -1.49 50.48
CA ARG A 143 1.55 -0.72 50.46
C ARG A 143 2.35 -0.86 51.74
N LYS A 144 1.68 -1.06 52.88
CA LYS A 144 2.34 -1.41 54.15
C LYS A 144 3.05 -2.77 54.08
N LYS A 145 2.58 -3.69 53.23
CA LYS A 145 3.14 -5.05 53.09
C LYS A 145 4.20 -5.15 51.99
N ILE A 146 3.92 -4.59 50.82
CA ILE A 146 4.77 -4.70 49.62
C ILE A 146 4.86 -3.32 48.97
N ARG A 147 6.07 -2.89 48.61
CA ARG A 147 6.27 -1.64 47.86
C ARG A 147 5.83 -1.81 46.41
N ASP A 148 5.32 -0.75 45.81
CA ASP A 148 4.82 -0.75 44.43
C ASP A 148 5.87 -1.28 43.42
N GLU A 149 7.15 -0.95 43.60
CA GLU A 149 8.26 -1.46 42.77
C GLU A 149 8.45 -2.97 42.87
N ASP A 150 8.32 -3.51 44.08
CA ASP A 150 8.52 -4.95 44.34
C ASP A 150 7.34 -5.75 43.79
N ALA A 151 6.12 -5.17 43.83
CA ALA A 151 4.94 -5.73 43.15
C ALA A 151 5.09 -5.72 41.62
N LEU A 152 5.74 -4.71 41.04
CA LEU A 152 6.03 -4.66 39.61
C LEU A 152 7.10 -5.70 39.22
N LYS A 153 8.15 -5.87 40.03
CA LYS A 153 9.16 -6.93 39.81
C LYS A 153 8.53 -8.32 39.86
N ASP A 154 7.63 -8.55 40.82
CA ASP A 154 6.90 -9.83 40.92
C ASP A 154 6.01 -10.05 39.69
N TYR A 155 5.33 -9.01 39.21
CA TYR A 155 4.56 -9.10 37.96
C TYR A 155 5.41 -9.61 36.81
N TRP A 156 6.63 -9.10 36.61
CA TRP A 156 7.51 -9.56 35.52
C TRP A 156 8.04 -11.00 35.70
N LYS A 157 8.15 -11.49 36.94
CA LYS A 157 8.60 -12.86 37.23
C LYS A 157 7.55 -13.93 36.94
N ARG A 158 6.27 -13.57 37.04
CA ARG A 158 5.17 -14.52 36.83
C ARG A 158 5.12 -14.95 35.34
N PRO A 159 5.01 -16.25 35.04
CA PRO A 159 4.77 -16.70 33.67
C PRO A 159 3.42 -16.17 33.14
N PHE A 160 3.29 -16.13 31.82
CA PHE A 160 2.06 -15.73 31.12
C PHE A 160 0.94 -16.76 31.27
#